data_AF-A0A913ZB85-F1
#
_entry.id   AF-A0A913ZB85-F1
#
_cell.length_a   1.000
_cell.length_b   1.000
_cell.length_c   1.000
_cell.angle_alpha   90.00
_cell.angle_beta   90.00
_cell.angle_gamma   90.00
#
_symmetry.space_group_name_H-M   'P 1'
#
loop_
_entity.id
_entity.type
_entity.pdbx_description
1 polymer ?
#
loop_
_entity_poly.entity_id
_entity_poly.type
_entity_poly.pdbx_seq_one_letter_code
_entity_poly.pdbx_strand_id
1 'polypeptide(L)'
;MALSMKLTSVFSHHVSSHRVIKASAGVCRVYETCFSKTRCYSRPHDLHRYLPCCSFSQPASNAPTSTPTKPGLLKRMAVKSDEIFCKVLGSISPWMLQEYGHFKIGFLQFIGDAKSVYRINKRIRNEKLQLTDLHWKDLYLKKQISNDIAKMIPTVILLSLPFVYYFVLPLMFIYPTIFLSNQFLSRDKLLRYYLKSYQQRAALYPTILGLLSEKAGENPSSADKDSIREILKMLQAEQQVTAQQVLLSRNAFHAYRFSQLSRQHLKCLCNLCSLRTMFMPAILLRRKLNKNMALIQAMDLSIKKDGIPTLDHLELEKLCYERGLNVVHSDKSELQAWLDQWLELSSMTSDDDHSFIAHSTALLVIGHPSCGRLQDIPNPTPPKKEASKKA
;
A
#
# COMPACT_ATOMS: atom_id res chain seq x y z
N MET A 1 -30.07 0.87 9.66
CA MET A 1 -28.98 -0.06 9.25
C MET A 1 -28.96 -0.37 7.73
N ALA A 2 -30.09 -0.38 7.01
CA ALA A 2 -30.12 -0.63 5.56
C ALA A 2 -29.47 0.48 4.68
N LEU A 3 -29.38 1.74 5.16
CA LEU A 3 -28.74 2.85 4.43
C LEU A 3 -27.19 2.75 4.41
N SER A 4 -26.58 2.23 5.48
CA SER A 4 -25.12 2.09 5.61
C SER A 4 -24.56 0.97 4.71
N MET A 5 -25.36 -0.09 4.49
CA MET A 5 -25.00 -1.19 3.59
C MET A 5 -25.14 -0.81 2.10
N LYS A 6 -26.09 0.08 1.75
CA LYS A 6 -26.18 0.64 0.39
C LYS A 6 -25.02 1.60 0.08
N LEU A 7 -24.57 2.41 1.05
CA LEU A 7 -23.43 3.30 0.84
C LEU A 7 -22.13 2.51 0.61
N THR A 8 -21.84 1.45 1.36
CA THR A 8 -20.59 0.68 1.20
C THR A 8 -20.54 -0.17 -0.08
N SER A 9 -21.67 -0.71 -0.56
CA SER A 9 -21.70 -1.43 -1.86
C SER A 9 -21.63 -0.46 -3.05
N VAL A 10 -22.27 0.71 -2.93
CA VAL A 10 -22.12 1.81 -3.88
C VAL A 10 -20.68 2.28 -3.89
N PHE A 11 -20.02 2.51 -2.76
CA PHE A 11 -18.63 3.01 -2.72
C PHE A 11 -17.60 2.08 -3.37
N SER A 12 -17.80 0.75 -3.39
CA SER A 12 -16.87 -0.15 -4.08
C SER A 12 -17.06 -0.20 -5.61
N HIS A 13 -18.26 0.14 -6.11
CA HIS A 13 -18.56 0.29 -7.55
C HIS A 13 -18.43 1.75 -8.02
N HIS A 14 -18.54 2.74 -7.13
CA HIS A 14 -18.50 4.17 -7.44
C HIS A 14 -17.10 4.81 -7.38
N VAL A 15 -16.04 4.03 -7.16
CA VAL A 15 -14.66 4.43 -7.54
C VAL A 15 -14.54 4.64 -9.06
N SER A 16 -15.57 4.29 -9.84
CA SER A 16 -15.73 4.65 -11.25
C SER A 16 -16.66 5.85 -11.50
N SER A 17 -16.89 6.75 -10.53
CA SER A 17 -17.69 7.95 -10.78
C SER A 17 -16.88 8.99 -11.54
N HIS A 18 -17.09 9.02 -12.86
CA HIS A 18 -16.64 10.02 -13.81
C HIS A 18 -16.83 11.49 -13.34
N ARG A 19 -17.72 11.73 -12.36
CA ARG A 19 -18.05 13.05 -11.80
C ARG A 19 -17.04 13.56 -10.77
N VAL A 20 -16.54 12.71 -9.87
CA VAL A 20 -15.55 13.12 -8.85
C VAL A 20 -14.22 13.48 -9.53
N ILE A 21 -13.83 12.69 -10.55
CA ILE A 21 -12.61 12.92 -11.34
C ILE A 21 -12.76 14.11 -12.30
N LYS A 22 -13.94 14.36 -12.89
CA LYS A 22 -14.16 15.55 -13.76
C LYS A 22 -14.23 16.85 -12.95
N ALA A 23 -14.90 16.85 -11.80
CA ALA A 23 -14.98 18.03 -10.93
C ALA A 23 -13.61 18.36 -10.31
N SER A 24 -12.85 17.33 -9.89
CA SER A 24 -11.47 17.53 -9.44
C SER A 24 -10.54 17.93 -10.58
N ALA A 25 -10.75 17.50 -11.83
CA ALA A 25 -9.92 17.89 -12.96
C ALA A 25 -10.00 19.38 -13.32
N GLY A 26 -11.13 20.06 -13.09
CA GLY A 26 -11.27 21.50 -13.30
C GLY A 26 -10.52 22.32 -12.24
N VAL A 27 -10.66 21.93 -10.97
CA VAL A 27 -9.95 22.53 -9.83
C VAL A 27 -8.45 22.21 -9.90
N CYS A 28 -8.07 20.98 -10.25
CA CYS A 28 -6.67 20.55 -10.43
C CYS A 28 -5.99 21.27 -11.60
N ARG A 29 -6.68 21.56 -12.71
CA ARG A 29 -6.09 22.33 -13.83
C ARG A 29 -5.71 23.75 -13.41
N VAL A 30 -6.51 24.37 -12.55
CA VAL A 30 -6.25 25.71 -11.99
C VAL A 30 -5.08 25.66 -11.01
N TYR A 31 -5.00 24.66 -10.15
CA TYR A 31 -3.88 24.51 -9.21
C TYR A 31 -2.56 24.09 -9.90
N GLU A 32 -2.57 23.16 -10.87
CA GLU A 32 -1.37 22.76 -11.66
C GLU A 32 -0.74 23.95 -12.42
N THR A 33 -1.57 24.83 -13.00
CA THR A 33 -1.08 26.02 -13.71
C THR A 33 -0.73 27.20 -12.81
N CYS A 34 -1.16 27.21 -11.54
CA CYS A 34 -0.73 28.15 -10.52
C CYS A 34 0.61 27.74 -9.90
N PHE A 35 0.75 26.47 -9.52
CA PHE A 35 1.94 25.99 -8.81
C PHE A 35 3.18 25.82 -9.68
N SER A 36 3.02 25.65 -10.99
CA SER A 36 4.15 25.64 -11.94
C SER A 36 4.85 27.00 -12.10
N LYS A 37 4.29 28.10 -11.57
CA LYS A 37 4.85 29.46 -11.69
C LYS A 37 5.22 30.14 -10.37
N THR A 38 4.92 29.55 -9.21
CA THR A 38 5.39 30.08 -7.92
C THR A 38 6.85 29.71 -7.71
N ARG A 39 7.74 30.69 -7.86
CA ARG A 39 9.19 30.57 -7.64
C ARG A 39 9.44 30.04 -6.21
N CYS A 40 9.88 28.79 -6.10
CA CYS A 40 10.25 28.17 -4.83
C CYS A 40 11.37 28.98 -4.15
N TYR A 41 11.14 29.39 -2.91
CA TYR A 41 12.15 29.94 -2.01
C TYR A 41 13.03 28.81 -1.46
N SER A 42 13.83 28.17 -2.32
CA SER A 42 14.82 27.18 -1.87
C SER A 42 16.08 27.30 -2.71
N ARG A 43 17.24 27.44 -2.04
CA ARG A 43 18.56 27.50 -2.68
C ARG A 43 18.84 26.17 -3.41
N PRO A 44 19.52 26.20 -4.57
CA PRO A 44 19.69 25.05 -5.45
C PRO A 44 20.52 23.88 -4.87
N HIS A 45 21.27 24.06 -3.78
CA HIS A 45 22.13 23.02 -3.21
C HIS A 45 21.39 21.93 -2.40
N ASP A 46 20.11 22.12 -2.07
CA ASP A 46 19.35 21.17 -1.26
C ASP A 46 18.53 20.15 -2.08
N LEU A 47 18.33 20.38 -3.39
CA LEU A 47 17.40 19.58 -4.22
C LEU A 47 17.71 18.07 -4.28
N HIS A 48 18.96 17.66 -4.12
CA HIS A 48 19.36 16.24 -4.16
C HIS A 48 18.87 15.44 -2.94
N ARG A 49 18.55 16.09 -1.81
CA ARG A 49 18.03 15.43 -0.60
C ARG A 49 16.49 15.25 -0.62
N TYR A 50 15.82 15.89 -1.58
CA TYR A 50 14.36 16.03 -1.63
C TYR A 50 13.72 15.45 -2.90
N LEU A 51 14.43 14.60 -3.65
CA LEU A 51 13.83 13.85 -4.75
C LEU A 51 12.77 12.89 -4.20
N PRO A 52 11.50 13.02 -4.61
CA PRO A 52 10.45 12.08 -4.21
C PRO A 52 10.76 10.75 -4.86
N CYS A 53 11.09 9.77 -4.02
CA CYS A 53 11.51 8.41 -4.38
C CYS A 53 10.52 7.64 -5.27
N CYS A 54 9.33 8.16 -5.58
CA CYS A 54 8.24 7.44 -6.25
C CYS A 54 7.64 8.14 -7.48
N SER A 55 8.36 9.05 -8.13
CA SER A 55 7.90 9.55 -9.43
C SER A 55 8.20 8.51 -10.52
N PHE A 56 7.24 7.60 -10.76
CA PHE A 56 7.26 6.72 -11.94
C PHE A 56 6.94 7.47 -13.24
N SER A 57 6.54 8.72 -13.12
CA SER A 57 6.44 9.66 -14.23
C SER A 57 7.74 10.48 -14.29
N GLN A 58 8.60 10.16 -15.27
CA GLN A 58 9.52 11.16 -15.78
C GLN A 58 8.69 12.39 -16.21
N PRO A 59 9.12 13.62 -15.93
CA PRO A 59 8.51 14.78 -16.56
C PRO A 59 8.65 14.58 -18.06
N ALA A 60 7.52 14.49 -18.76
CA ALA A 60 7.52 14.56 -20.21
C ALA A 60 8.17 15.90 -20.59
N SER A 61 9.41 15.83 -21.06
CA SER A 61 10.09 16.90 -21.79
C SER A 61 9.31 17.13 -23.08
N ASN A 62 8.22 17.88 -22.98
CA ASN A 62 7.54 18.53 -24.10
C ASN A 62 6.73 19.68 -23.50
N ALA A 63 7.42 20.80 -23.24
CA ALA A 63 6.75 22.06 -22.98
C ALA A 63 5.98 22.45 -24.27
N PRO A 64 4.65 22.60 -24.23
CA PRO A 64 3.97 23.31 -25.30
C PRO A 64 4.33 24.78 -25.14
N THR A 65 4.92 25.38 -26.17
CA THR A 65 5.11 26.83 -26.29
C THR A 65 3.74 27.51 -26.32
N SER A 66 3.15 27.75 -25.14
CA SER A 66 1.90 28.49 -25.03
C SER A 66 2.20 29.97 -24.84
N THR A 67 1.76 30.76 -25.82
CA THR A 67 1.69 32.23 -25.80
C THR A 67 1.07 32.78 -24.51
N PRO A 68 1.43 34.00 -24.06
CA PRO A 68 1.02 34.52 -22.76
C PRO A 68 -0.44 34.99 -22.77
N THR A 69 -1.38 34.09 -22.50
CA THR A 69 -2.79 34.46 -22.30
C THR A 69 -3.03 34.86 -20.84
N LYS A 70 -3.74 35.98 -20.62
CA LYS A 70 -4.03 36.55 -19.30
C LYS A 70 -4.65 35.50 -18.36
N PRO A 71 -4.18 35.35 -17.12
CA PRO A 71 -4.70 34.33 -16.20
C PRO A 71 -6.15 34.65 -15.83
N GLY A 72 -7.07 33.71 -16.10
CA GLY A 72 -8.48 33.82 -15.76
C GLY A 72 -8.75 33.99 -14.25
N LEU A 73 -9.95 34.46 -13.90
CA LEU A 73 -10.34 34.84 -12.53
C LEU A 73 -10.00 33.77 -11.47
N LEU A 74 -10.31 32.51 -11.74
CA LEU A 74 -10.01 31.37 -10.85
C LEU A 74 -8.51 31.22 -10.56
N LYS A 75 -7.66 31.50 -11.56
CA LYS A 75 -6.21 31.43 -11.43
C LYS A 75 -5.69 32.53 -10.49
N ARG A 76 -6.24 33.74 -10.60
CA ARG A 76 -5.90 34.86 -9.69
C ARG A 76 -6.35 34.57 -8.26
N MET A 77 -7.55 34.01 -8.07
CA MET A 77 -8.07 33.65 -6.75
C MET A 77 -7.22 32.54 -6.09
N ALA A 78 -6.82 31.52 -6.85
CA ALA A 78 -5.95 30.45 -6.35
C ALA A 78 -4.57 31.00 -5.92
N VAL A 79 -3.91 31.81 -6.75
CA VAL A 79 -2.62 32.45 -6.38
C VAL A 79 -2.76 33.30 -5.12
N LYS A 80 -3.83 34.12 -5.04
CA LYS A 80 -4.06 34.98 -3.87
C LYS A 80 -4.32 34.15 -2.59
N SER A 81 -5.09 33.08 -2.70
CA SER A 81 -5.34 32.17 -1.57
C SER A 81 -4.04 31.49 -1.09
N ASP A 82 -3.18 31.10 -2.03
CA ASP A 82 -1.89 30.48 -1.75
C ASP A 82 -0.94 31.42 -1.00
N GLU A 83 -0.89 32.68 -1.45
CA GLU A 83 -0.08 33.73 -0.82
C GLU A 83 -0.54 34.03 0.60
N ILE A 84 -1.85 34.13 0.82
CA ILE A 84 -2.44 34.33 2.16
C ILE A 84 -2.09 33.15 3.06
N PHE A 85 -2.23 31.92 2.57
CA PHE A 85 -1.94 30.72 3.34
C PHE A 85 -0.46 30.63 3.75
N CYS A 86 0.46 30.93 2.83
CA CYS A 86 1.90 31.01 3.11
C CYS A 86 2.23 32.09 4.15
N LYS A 87 1.59 33.28 4.08
CA LYS A 87 1.79 34.36 5.06
C LYS A 87 1.32 33.95 6.45
N VAL A 88 0.13 33.35 6.55
CA VAL A 88 -0.42 32.87 7.82
C VAL A 88 0.44 31.75 8.41
N LEU A 89 0.81 30.74 7.62
CA LEU A 89 1.66 29.65 8.09
C LEU A 89 3.05 30.13 8.53
N GLY A 90 3.68 31.00 7.74
CA GLY A 90 4.97 31.58 8.07
C GLY A 90 4.94 32.44 9.34
N SER A 91 3.82 33.10 9.62
CA SER A 91 3.60 33.83 10.87
C SER A 91 3.43 32.91 12.09
N ILE A 92 3.00 31.66 11.91
CA ILE A 92 2.83 30.71 13.01
C ILE A 92 4.13 29.95 13.28
N SER A 93 4.76 29.38 12.25
CA SER A 93 6.04 28.67 12.40
C SER A 93 6.75 28.46 11.05
N PRO A 94 8.08 28.68 10.96
CA PRO A 94 8.85 28.43 9.74
C PRO A 94 8.87 26.95 9.32
N TRP A 95 8.77 26.02 10.28
CA TRP A 95 8.73 24.58 10.00
C TRP A 95 7.46 24.18 9.22
N MET A 96 6.30 24.73 9.58
CA MET A 96 5.04 24.43 8.89
C MET A 96 5.04 24.92 7.44
N LEU A 97 5.70 26.05 7.17
CA LEU A 97 5.85 26.56 5.81
C LEU A 97 6.67 25.60 4.93
N GLN A 98 7.72 24.99 5.49
CA GLN A 98 8.53 24.00 4.79
C GLN A 98 7.73 22.73 4.48
N GLU A 99 6.99 22.19 5.45
CA GLU A 99 6.14 21.00 5.24
C GLU A 99 4.99 21.27 4.26
N TYR A 100 4.44 22.50 4.24
CA TYR A 100 3.46 22.91 3.24
C TYR A 100 4.04 22.95 1.81
N GLY A 101 5.30 23.37 1.66
CA GLY A 101 6.02 23.28 0.39
C GLY A 101 6.13 21.84 -0.12
N HIS A 102 6.52 20.90 0.75
CA HIS A 102 6.56 19.48 0.43
C HIS A 102 5.18 18.92 0.07
N PHE A 103 4.14 19.32 0.81
CA PHE A 103 2.77 18.93 0.55
C PHE A 103 2.31 19.32 -0.85
N LYS A 104 2.58 20.56 -1.30
CA LYS A 104 2.23 21.03 -2.64
C LYS A 104 2.87 20.20 -3.73
N ILE A 105 4.17 19.96 -3.63
CA ILE A 105 4.94 19.20 -4.62
C ILE A 105 4.37 17.77 -4.70
N GLY A 106 4.17 17.12 -3.55
CA GLY A 106 3.57 15.79 -3.50
C GLY A 106 2.14 15.75 -4.05
N PHE A 107 1.34 16.81 -3.85
CA PHE A 107 -0.05 16.85 -4.30
C PHE A 107 -0.14 16.93 -5.83
N LEU A 108 0.74 17.71 -6.45
CA LEU A 108 0.84 17.78 -7.91
C LEU A 108 1.26 16.45 -8.52
N GLN A 109 2.22 15.76 -7.90
CA GLN A 109 2.66 14.43 -8.33
C GLN A 109 1.52 13.41 -8.20
N PHE A 110 0.81 13.43 -7.07
CA PHE A 110 -0.35 12.59 -6.85
C PHE A 110 -1.44 12.77 -7.93
N ILE A 111 -1.70 14.03 -8.36
CA ILE A 111 -2.63 14.30 -9.47
C ILE A 111 -2.12 13.66 -10.77
N GLY A 112 -0.83 13.79 -11.07
CA GLY A 112 -0.20 13.17 -12.23
C GLY A 112 -0.35 11.65 -12.23
N ASP A 113 -0.08 11.02 -11.09
CA ASP A 113 -0.21 9.57 -10.91
C ASP A 113 -1.67 9.11 -10.99
N ALA A 114 -2.60 9.85 -10.38
CA ALA A 114 -4.03 9.56 -10.48
C ALA A 114 -4.54 9.65 -11.93
N LYS A 115 -4.07 10.61 -12.72
CA LYS A 115 -4.35 10.70 -14.16
C LYS A 115 -3.77 9.50 -14.92
N SER A 116 -2.57 9.06 -14.58
CA SER A 116 -1.95 7.86 -15.17
C SER A 116 -2.75 6.59 -14.86
N VAL A 117 -3.16 6.39 -13.61
CA VAL A 117 -4.03 5.27 -13.21
C VAL A 117 -5.40 5.33 -13.89
N TYR A 118 -5.96 6.53 -14.07
CA TYR A 118 -7.19 6.71 -14.86
C TYR A 118 -7.00 6.26 -16.31
N ARG A 119 -5.90 6.62 -16.97
CA ARG A 119 -5.57 6.16 -18.33
C ARG A 119 -5.40 4.65 -18.39
N ILE A 120 -4.69 4.06 -17.43
CA ILE A 120 -4.50 2.61 -17.32
C ILE A 120 -5.85 1.89 -17.18
N ASN A 121 -6.71 2.31 -16.25
CA ASN A 121 -8.04 1.72 -16.08
C ASN A 121 -8.94 1.90 -17.31
N LYS A 122 -8.76 2.99 -18.07
CA LYS A 122 -9.46 3.19 -19.34
C LYS A 122 -9.00 2.18 -20.39
N ARG A 123 -7.68 1.95 -20.53
CA ARG A 123 -7.13 0.91 -21.44
C ARG A 123 -7.63 -0.48 -21.06
N ILE A 124 -7.52 -0.88 -19.80
CA ILE A 124 -8.01 -2.19 -19.31
C ILE A 124 -9.49 -2.43 -19.69
N ARG A 125 -10.35 -1.41 -19.51
CA ARG A 125 -11.77 -1.54 -19.83
C ARG A 125 -12.06 -1.55 -21.33
N ASN A 126 -11.37 -0.72 -22.10
CA ASN A 126 -11.65 -0.53 -23.52
C ASN A 126 -11.02 -1.63 -24.38
N GLU A 127 -9.82 -2.09 -24.02
CA GLU A 127 -8.99 -3.02 -24.77
C GLU A 127 -9.04 -4.45 -24.19
N LYS A 128 -9.81 -4.67 -23.10
CA LYS A 128 -9.92 -5.96 -22.38
C LYS A 128 -8.57 -6.57 -21.97
N LEU A 129 -7.56 -5.73 -21.73
CA LEU A 129 -6.24 -6.15 -21.27
C LEU A 129 -6.33 -6.91 -19.94
N GLN A 130 -5.56 -7.99 -19.80
CA GLN A 130 -5.42 -8.68 -18.53
C GLN A 130 -4.42 -7.95 -17.62
N LEU A 131 -4.50 -8.19 -16.31
CA LEU A 131 -3.56 -7.57 -15.36
C LEU A 131 -2.11 -8.03 -15.61
N THR A 132 -1.93 -9.24 -16.13
CA THR A 132 -0.64 -9.89 -16.42
C THR A 132 0.11 -9.30 -17.62
N ASP A 133 -0.57 -8.50 -18.44
CA ASP A 133 -0.02 -7.81 -19.62
C ASP A 133 0.56 -6.43 -19.28
N LEU A 134 0.25 -5.91 -18.09
CA LEU A 134 0.72 -4.60 -17.65
C LEU A 134 2.10 -4.71 -17.02
N HIS A 135 2.92 -3.70 -17.29
CA HIS A 135 4.20 -3.55 -16.61
C HIS A 135 4.00 -3.37 -15.10
N TRP A 136 4.88 -3.96 -14.29
CA TRP A 136 4.76 -3.98 -12.84
C TRP A 136 4.64 -2.58 -12.21
N LYS A 137 5.28 -1.56 -12.81
CA LYS A 137 5.18 -0.15 -12.35
C LYS A 137 3.74 0.38 -12.43
N ASP A 138 3.01 0.05 -13.49
CA ASP A 138 1.61 0.46 -13.67
C ASP A 138 0.71 -0.23 -12.64
N LEU A 139 0.97 -1.52 -12.37
CA LEU A 139 0.26 -2.31 -11.37
C LEU A 139 0.53 -1.79 -9.94
N TYR A 140 1.79 -1.49 -9.63
CA TYR A 140 2.20 -0.89 -8.36
C TYR A 140 1.54 0.48 -8.16
N LEU A 141 1.61 1.35 -9.17
CA LEU A 141 0.98 2.67 -9.15
C LEU A 141 -0.53 2.57 -8.93
N LYS A 142 -1.19 1.65 -9.63
CA LYS A 142 -2.62 1.37 -9.45
C LYS A 142 -2.95 0.96 -8.02
N LYS A 143 -2.15 0.06 -7.42
CA LYS A 143 -2.31 -0.38 -6.02
C LYS A 143 -2.16 0.79 -5.06
N GLN A 144 -1.06 1.53 -5.19
CA GLN A 144 -0.69 2.65 -4.35
C GLN A 144 -1.78 3.73 -4.36
N ILE A 145 -2.17 4.20 -5.55
CA ILE A 145 -3.20 5.24 -5.70
C ILE A 145 -4.56 4.77 -5.15
N SER A 146 -4.92 3.50 -5.32
CA SER A 146 -6.17 2.97 -4.76
C SER A 146 -6.18 3.02 -3.23
N ASN A 147 -5.05 2.70 -2.59
CA ASN A 147 -4.89 2.78 -1.15
C ASN A 147 -4.84 4.23 -0.65
N ASP A 148 -4.16 5.11 -1.39
CA ASP A 148 -3.99 6.52 -1.05
C ASP A 148 -5.31 7.29 -1.16
N ILE A 149 -6.07 7.08 -2.24
CA ILE A 149 -7.43 7.64 -2.39
C ILE A 149 -8.33 7.19 -1.23
N ALA A 150 -8.24 5.91 -0.83
CA ALA A 150 -9.05 5.39 0.28
C ALA A 150 -8.69 6.00 1.65
N LYS A 151 -7.47 6.56 1.81
CA LYS A 151 -7.06 7.35 2.98
C LYS A 151 -7.50 8.81 2.86
N MET A 152 -7.39 9.40 1.68
CA MET A 152 -7.72 10.81 1.45
C MET A 152 -9.22 11.12 1.45
N ILE A 153 -10.08 10.20 1.02
CA ILE A 153 -11.53 10.45 0.93
C ILE A 153 -12.13 10.96 2.26
N PRO A 154 -11.93 10.29 3.41
CA PRO A 154 -12.40 10.80 4.70
C PRO A 154 -11.84 12.20 5.03
N THR A 155 -10.55 12.42 4.73
CA THR A 155 -9.88 13.70 4.98
C THR A 155 -10.50 14.84 4.18
N VAL A 156 -10.76 14.61 2.88
CA VAL A 156 -11.37 15.61 1.99
C VAL A 156 -12.81 15.93 2.44
N ILE A 157 -13.57 14.93 2.88
CA ILE A 157 -14.93 15.15 3.43
C ILE A 157 -14.84 16.03 4.67
N LEU A 158 -13.94 15.74 5.60
CA LEU A 158 -13.76 16.53 6.83
C LEU A 158 -13.29 17.97 6.53
N LEU A 159 -12.36 18.15 5.58
CA LEU A 159 -11.89 19.46 5.16
C LEU A 159 -12.98 20.30 4.47
N SER A 160 -13.99 19.65 3.89
CA SER A 160 -15.12 20.34 3.24
C SER A 160 -16.11 20.92 4.24
N LEU A 161 -16.09 20.49 5.50
CA LEU A 161 -16.99 20.99 6.53
C LEU A 161 -16.47 22.31 7.12
N PRO A 162 -17.33 23.32 7.30
CA PRO A 162 -16.93 24.57 7.96
C PRO A 162 -16.50 24.26 9.40
N PHE A 163 -15.56 25.05 9.93
CA PHE A 163 -14.94 24.91 11.26
C PHE A 163 -14.06 23.66 11.46
N VAL A 164 -14.42 22.50 10.90
CA VAL A 164 -13.66 21.24 11.03
C VAL A 164 -12.27 21.36 10.42
N TYR A 165 -12.12 22.10 9.33
CA TYR A 165 -10.83 22.27 8.65
C TYR A 165 -9.75 22.88 9.55
N TYR A 166 -10.11 23.75 10.51
CA TYR A 166 -9.15 24.36 11.44
C TYR A 166 -8.50 23.33 12.37
N PHE A 167 -9.20 22.23 12.68
CA PHE A 167 -8.67 21.15 13.50
C PHE A 167 -7.95 20.08 12.66
N VAL A 168 -8.49 19.77 11.48
CA VAL A 168 -7.96 18.70 10.62
C VAL A 168 -6.64 19.10 9.97
N LEU A 169 -6.46 20.38 9.60
CA LEU A 169 -5.22 20.82 8.98
C LEU A 169 -3.99 20.68 9.90
N PRO A 170 -3.98 21.19 11.14
CA PRO A 170 -2.89 20.92 12.07
C PRO A 170 -2.65 19.42 12.29
N LEU A 171 -3.73 18.64 12.44
CA LEU A 171 -3.65 17.20 12.66
C LEU A 171 -3.03 16.46 11.48
N MET A 172 -3.29 16.91 10.25
CA MET A 172 -2.70 16.37 9.02
C MET A 172 -1.17 16.52 9.01
N PHE A 173 -0.64 17.64 9.52
CA PHE A 173 0.81 17.86 9.61
C PHE A 173 1.46 17.12 10.79
N ILE A 174 0.74 16.94 11.90
CA ILE A 174 1.23 16.18 13.06
C ILE A 174 1.25 14.67 12.80
N TYR A 175 0.24 14.14 12.10
CA TYR A 175 0.09 12.71 11.82
C TYR A 175 0.08 12.39 10.32
N PRO A 176 1.19 12.67 9.60
CA PRO A 176 1.21 12.57 8.15
C PRO A 176 0.98 11.14 7.64
N THR A 177 1.36 10.12 8.39
CA THR A 177 1.19 8.71 8.00
C THR A 177 -0.25 8.21 8.03
N ILE A 178 -1.14 8.90 8.76
CA ILE A 178 -2.57 8.59 8.85
C ILE A 178 -3.32 9.27 7.70
N PHE A 179 -3.01 10.54 7.43
CA PHE A 179 -3.75 11.39 6.51
C PHE A 179 -3.15 11.46 5.10
N LEU A 180 -1.83 11.36 4.97
CA LEU A 180 -1.13 11.42 3.70
C LEU A 180 -0.69 10.04 3.20
N SER A 181 -0.51 9.99 1.88
CA SER A 181 0.11 8.90 1.16
C SER A 181 1.61 8.80 1.48
N ASN A 182 2.17 7.60 1.29
CA ASN A 182 3.62 7.37 1.44
C ASN A 182 4.45 8.23 0.47
N GLN A 183 3.86 8.74 -0.63
CA GLN A 183 4.52 9.60 -1.62
C GLN A 183 4.95 10.96 -1.05
N PHE A 184 4.31 11.42 0.03
CA PHE A 184 4.54 12.73 0.63
C PHE A 184 5.61 12.69 1.73
N LEU A 185 6.12 11.51 2.06
CA LEU A 185 7.08 11.32 3.13
C LEU A 185 8.51 11.42 2.61
N SER A 186 9.34 12.18 3.32
CA SER A 186 10.80 12.15 3.14
C SER A 186 11.34 10.74 3.37
N ARG A 187 12.48 10.40 2.76
CA ARG A 187 13.12 9.08 2.85
C ARG A 187 13.24 8.56 4.30
N ASP A 188 13.70 9.38 5.23
CA ASP A 188 13.85 9.00 6.64
C ASP A 188 12.51 8.77 7.35
N LYS A 189 11.47 9.53 6.97
CA LYS A 189 10.10 9.32 7.50
C LYS A 189 9.49 8.03 6.92
N LEU A 190 9.79 7.71 5.67
CA LEU A 190 9.35 6.49 4.99
C LEU A 190 9.99 5.23 5.61
N LEU A 191 11.31 5.23 5.84
CA LEU A 191 12.00 4.10 6.48
C LEU A 191 11.49 3.84 7.90
N ARG A 192 11.27 4.89 8.69
CA ARG A 192 10.65 4.76 10.02
C ARG A 192 9.24 4.20 9.96
N TYR A 193 8.47 4.59 8.93
CA TYR A 193 7.15 4.03 8.68
C TYR A 193 7.23 2.54 8.30
N TYR A 194 8.17 2.14 7.44
CA TYR A 194 8.39 0.74 7.08
C TYR A 194 8.76 -0.11 8.29
N LEU A 195 9.71 0.36 9.12
CA LEU A 195 10.10 -0.32 10.35
C LEU A 195 8.91 -0.50 11.30
N LYS A 196 8.14 0.57 11.53
CA LYS A 196 6.95 0.52 12.39
C LYS A 196 5.88 -0.43 11.84
N SER A 197 5.64 -0.42 10.53
CA SER A 197 4.69 -1.33 9.90
C SER A 197 5.19 -2.78 9.97
N TYR A 198 6.49 -3.00 9.81
CA TYR A 198 7.10 -4.32 9.98
C TYR A 198 6.91 -4.85 11.40
N GLN A 199 7.20 -4.05 12.44
CA GLN A 199 6.97 -4.42 13.84
C GLN A 199 5.50 -4.78 14.12
N GLN A 200 4.55 -4.03 13.53
CA GLN A 200 3.12 -4.32 13.65
C GLN A 200 2.73 -5.64 12.97
N ARG A 201 3.36 -5.99 11.84
CA ARG A 201 3.18 -7.29 11.17
C ARG A 201 3.82 -8.40 12.00
N ALA A 202 5.01 -8.17 12.56
CA ALA A 202 5.74 -9.14 13.36
C ALA A 202 4.95 -9.57 14.60
N ALA A 203 4.27 -8.64 15.26
CA ALA A 203 3.36 -8.95 16.37
C ALA A 203 2.22 -9.93 16.02
N LEU A 204 1.91 -10.12 14.72
CA LEU A 204 0.90 -11.05 14.24
C LEU A 204 1.47 -12.43 13.88
N TYR A 205 2.79 -12.59 13.80
CA TYR A 205 3.43 -13.86 13.43
C TYR A 205 3.03 -15.01 14.37
N PRO A 206 3.07 -14.87 15.71
CA PRO A 206 2.60 -15.94 16.60
C PRO A 206 1.12 -16.28 16.37
N THR A 207 0.29 -15.28 16.08
CA THR A 207 -1.14 -15.47 15.82
C THR A 207 -1.39 -16.26 14.53
N ILE A 208 -0.71 -15.93 13.43
CA ILE A 208 -0.90 -16.65 12.17
C ILE A 208 -0.36 -18.08 12.24
N LEU A 209 0.77 -18.30 12.91
CA LEU A 209 1.32 -19.64 13.13
C LEU A 209 0.39 -20.49 14.01
N GLY A 210 -0.19 -19.89 15.07
CA GLY A 210 -1.19 -20.55 15.92
C GLY A 210 -2.45 -20.94 15.13
N LEU A 211 -2.98 -20.03 14.30
CA LEU A 211 -4.14 -20.31 13.45
C LEU A 211 -3.86 -21.37 12.38
N LEU A 212 -2.63 -21.43 11.85
CA LEU A 212 -2.21 -22.50 10.93
C LEU A 212 -2.15 -23.85 11.64
N SER A 213 -1.57 -23.87 12.85
CA SER A 213 -1.45 -25.07 13.70
C SER A 213 -2.80 -25.62 14.15
N GLU A 214 -3.69 -24.75 14.63
CA GLU A 214 -5.06 -25.11 15.05
C GLU A 214 -5.80 -25.84 13.92
N LYS A 215 -5.81 -25.23 12.72
CA LYS A 215 -6.46 -25.79 11.54
C LYS A 215 -5.75 -27.05 10.99
N ALA A 216 -4.44 -27.17 11.18
CA ALA A 216 -3.71 -28.39 10.89
C ALA A 216 -4.06 -29.53 11.87
N GLY A 217 -4.47 -29.20 13.10
CA GLY A 217 -4.93 -30.13 14.12
C GLY A 217 -6.34 -30.68 13.90
N GLU A 218 -7.25 -29.92 13.26
CA GLU A 218 -8.67 -30.28 13.10
C GLU A 218 -8.94 -31.59 12.34
N ASN A 219 -8.00 -32.09 11.51
CA ASN A 219 -8.13 -33.44 10.90
C ASN A 219 -6.72 -34.02 10.65
N PRO A 220 -6.37 -35.20 11.20
CA PRO A 220 -4.98 -35.67 11.30
C PRO A 220 -4.42 -36.49 10.12
N SER A 221 -5.14 -36.70 9.00
CA SER A 221 -4.81 -37.79 8.05
C SER A 221 -4.65 -37.37 6.58
N SER A 222 -3.72 -36.46 6.26
CA SER A 222 -3.27 -36.29 4.87
C SER A 222 -1.80 -35.87 4.78
N ALA A 223 -1.05 -36.45 3.83
CA ALA A 223 0.35 -36.12 3.57
C ALA A 223 0.57 -34.60 3.36
N ASP A 224 -0.41 -33.94 2.75
CA ASP A 224 -0.41 -32.49 2.57
C ASP A 224 -0.33 -31.73 3.91
N LYS A 225 -1.04 -32.15 4.96
CA LYS A 225 -1.02 -31.45 6.26
C LYS A 225 0.28 -31.63 7.01
N ASP A 226 0.99 -32.74 6.78
CA ASP A 226 2.30 -32.98 7.39
C ASP A 226 3.33 -31.97 6.89
N SER A 227 3.27 -31.58 5.60
CA SER A 227 4.16 -30.53 5.05
C SER A 227 4.01 -29.17 5.76
N ILE A 228 2.78 -28.77 6.12
CA ILE A 228 2.55 -27.53 6.89
C ILE A 228 3.13 -27.67 8.30
N ARG A 229 2.91 -28.82 8.95
CA ARG A 229 3.45 -29.07 10.31
C ARG A 229 4.98 -29.06 10.32
N GLU A 230 5.62 -29.58 9.28
CA GLU A 230 7.07 -29.52 9.13
C GLU A 230 7.58 -28.09 9.04
N ILE A 231 6.99 -27.25 8.18
CA ILE A 231 7.35 -25.83 8.09
C ILE A 231 7.14 -25.13 9.44
N LEU A 232 6.00 -25.37 10.11
CA LEU A 232 5.74 -24.78 11.41
C LEU A 232 6.79 -25.20 12.46
N LYS A 233 7.23 -26.46 12.45
CA LYS A 233 8.31 -26.95 13.33
C LYS A 233 9.65 -26.28 13.00
N MET A 234 10.00 -26.14 11.72
CA MET A 234 11.23 -25.43 11.30
C MET A 234 11.21 -23.98 11.78
N LEU A 235 10.10 -23.27 11.61
CA LEU A 235 9.95 -21.89 12.06
C LEU A 235 10.02 -21.78 13.59
N GLN A 236 9.41 -22.71 14.33
CA GLN A 236 9.51 -22.76 15.80
C GLN A 236 10.92 -23.06 16.29
N ALA A 237 11.69 -23.85 15.52
CA ALA A 237 13.09 -24.13 15.77
C ALA A 237 14.03 -23.00 15.29
N GLU A 238 13.48 -21.87 14.83
CA GLU A 238 14.23 -20.72 14.31
C GLU A 238 15.16 -21.08 13.13
N GLN A 239 14.79 -22.11 12.36
CA GLN A 239 15.52 -22.52 11.17
C GLN A 239 15.16 -21.64 9.98
N GLN A 240 16.15 -21.40 9.11
CA GLN A 240 15.93 -20.69 7.86
C GLN A 240 15.02 -21.53 6.94
N VAL A 241 13.97 -20.91 6.41
CA VAL A 241 13.03 -21.55 5.50
C VAL A 241 13.20 -20.97 4.10
N THR A 242 13.40 -21.86 3.12
CA THR A 242 13.58 -21.50 1.70
C THR A 242 12.26 -21.53 0.93
N ALA A 243 12.20 -20.82 -0.20
CA ALA A 243 11.02 -20.81 -1.06
C ALA A 243 10.59 -22.22 -1.51
N GLN A 244 11.56 -23.09 -1.83
CA GLN A 244 11.30 -24.47 -2.24
C GLN A 244 10.62 -25.29 -1.15
N GLN A 245 11.06 -25.16 0.10
CA GLN A 245 10.42 -25.84 1.24
C GLN A 245 8.98 -25.35 1.44
N VAL A 246 8.73 -24.04 1.30
CA VAL A 246 7.36 -23.49 1.37
C VAL A 246 6.51 -24.00 0.22
N LEU A 247 7.07 -24.08 -1.00
CA LEU A 247 6.38 -24.58 -2.19
C LEU A 247 5.90 -26.02 -2.05
N LEU A 248 6.62 -26.89 -1.33
CA LEU A 248 6.18 -28.27 -1.05
C LEU A 248 4.83 -28.31 -0.33
N SER A 249 4.53 -27.29 0.48
CA SER A 249 3.26 -27.20 1.20
C SER A 249 2.10 -26.59 0.39
N ARG A 250 2.34 -26.14 -0.85
CA ARG A 250 1.34 -25.44 -1.67
C ARG A 250 0.00 -26.18 -1.75
N ASN A 251 0.02 -27.48 -2.04
CA ASN A 251 -1.20 -28.29 -2.19
C ASN A 251 -2.03 -28.33 -0.89
N ALA A 252 -1.35 -28.33 0.25
CA ALA A 252 -1.98 -28.30 1.57
C ALA A 252 -2.79 -27.02 1.81
N PHE A 253 -2.41 -25.91 1.19
CA PHE A 253 -3.15 -24.64 1.29
C PHE A 253 -4.49 -24.63 0.56
N HIS A 254 -4.83 -25.68 -0.20
CA HIS A 254 -6.18 -25.86 -0.73
C HIS A 254 -7.23 -25.95 0.40
N ALA A 255 -6.88 -26.55 1.54
CA ALA A 255 -7.72 -26.58 2.75
C ALA A 255 -7.76 -25.24 3.51
N TYR A 256 -6.91 -24.29 3.11
CA TYR A 256 -6.78 -22.96 3.70
C TYR A 256 -7.30 -21.87 2.75
N ARG A 257 -8.05 -22.23 1.71
CA ARG A 257 -8.73 -21.25 0.84
C ARG A 257 -9.49 -20.22 1.66
N PHE A 258 -9.50 -18.96 1.22
CA PHE A 258 -10.12 -17.87 1.98
C PHE A 258 -11.61 -18.10 2.31
N SER A 259 -12.32 -18.90 1.50
CA SER A 259 -13.71 -19.32 1.76
C SER A 259 -13.85 -20.20 3.01
N GLN A 260 -12.82 -20.99 3.33
CA GLN A 260 -12.75 -21.93 4.44
C GLN A 260 -12.07 -21.34 5.69
N LEU A 261 -11.64 -20.07 5.64
CA LEU A 261 -11.02 -19.40 6.77
C LEU A 261 -12.04 -18.64 7.63
N SER A 262 -11.79 -18.66 8.95
CA SER A 262 -12.52 -17.87 9.92
C SER A 262 -12.28 -16.37 9.71
N ARG A 263 -13.19 -15.53 10.21
CA ARG A 263 -13.05 -14.06 10.10
C ARG A 263 -11.78 -13.55 10.78
N GLN A 264 -11.40 -14.14 11.92
CA GLN A 264 -10.18 -13.79 12.65
C GLN A 264 -8.94 -14.07 11.80
N HIS A 265 -8.88 -15.24 11.17
CA HIS A 265 -7.79 -15.62 10.29
C HIS A 265 -7.67 -14.66 9.09
N LEU A 266 -8.79 -14.37 8.42
CA LEU A 266 -8.82 -13.41 7.31
C LEU A 266 -8.39 -11.99 7.73
N LYS A 267 -8.79 -11.55 8.93
CA LYS A 267 -8.39 -10.25 9.47
C LYS A 267 -6.88 -10.21 9.75
N CYS A 268 -6.34 -11.29 10.30
CA CYS A 268 -4.90 -11.44 10.54
C CYS A 268 -4.11 -11.33 9.24
N LEU A 269 -4.48 -12.11 8.21
CA LEU A 269 -3.85 -12.04 6.87
C LEU A 269 -3.97 -10.67 6.22
N CYS A 270 -5.13 -10.01 6.33
CA CYS A 270 -5.28 -8.65 5.83
C CYS A 270 -4.29 -7.69 6.50
N ASN A 271 -4.16 -7.75 7.82
CA ASN A 271 -3.25 -6.89 8.56
C ASN A 271 -1.78 -7.18 8.23
N LEU A 272 -1.41 -8.46 8.05
CA LEU A 272 -0.08 -8.86 7.55
C LEU A 272 0.23 -8.22 6.19
N CYS A 273 -0.77 -8.17 5.30
CA CYS A 273 -0.67 -7.50 4.00
C CYS A 273 -0.84 -5.96 4.07
N SER A 274 -0.82 -5.35 5.26
CA SER A 274 -1.09 -3.91 5.51
C SER A 274 -2.41 -3.40 4.91
N LEU A 275 -3.43 -4.25 4.84
CA LEU A 275 -4.75 -3.92 4.34
C LEU A 275 -5.64 -3.42 5.50
N ARG A 276 -6.27 -2.25 5.33
CA ARG A 276 -7.24 -1.72 6.32
C ARG A 276 -8.42 -2.67 6.49
N THR A 277 -8.71 -3.14 7.72
CA THR A 277 -9.79 -4.13 8.02
C THR A 277 -10.97 -3.61 8.84
N MET A 278 -10.97 -2.35 9.26
CA MET A 278 -11.88 -1.82 10.28
C MET A 278 -13.37 -2.08 9.94
N PHE A 279 -14.09 -2.72 10.87
CA PHE A 279 -15.51 -3.11 10.80
C PHE A 279 -15.96 -3.91 9.56
N MET A 280 -15.05 -4.59 8.86
CA MET A 280 -15.44 -5.37 7.67
C MET A 280 -15.96 -6.77 8.02
N PRO A 281 -17.03 -7.24 7.35
CA PRO A 281 -17.47 -8.63 7.41
C PRO A 281 -16.52 -9.54 6.62
N ALA A 282 -16.55 -10.84 6.91
CA ALA A 282 -15.64 -11.83 6.30
C ALA A 282 -15.65 -11.80 4.77
N ILE A 283 -16.82 -11.63 4.14
CA ILE A 283 -16.95 -11.58 2.67
C ILE A 283 -16.12 -10.44 2.06
N LEU A 284 -16.09 -9.27 2.70
CA LEU A 284 -15.29 -8.14 2.20
C LEU A 284 -13.79 -8.35 2.44
N LEU A 285 -13.41 -8.95 3.56
CA LEU A 285 -12.01 -9.31 3.84
C LEU A 285 -11.49 -10.29 2.78
N ARG A 286 -12.27 -11.33 2.45
CA ARG A 286 -11.95 -12.31 1.38
C ARG A 286 -11.74 -11.62 0.04
N ARG A 287 -12.70 -10.78 -0.37
CA ARG A 287 -12.60 -10.02 -1.63
C ARG A 287 -11.39 -9.11 -1.66
N LYS A 288 -11.04 -8.47 -0.54
CA LYS A 288 -9.89 -7.56 -0.45
C LYS A 288 -8.57 -8.33 -0.53
N LEU A 289 -8.46 -9.47 0.14
CA LEU A 289 -7.31 -10.36 0.04
C LEU A 289 -7.12 -10.89 -1.37
N ASN A 290 -8.16 -11.46 -1.99
CA ASN A 290 -8.10 -11.94 -3.36
C ASN A 290 -7.62 -10.86 -4.33
N LYS A 291 -8.20 -9.65 -4.25
CA LYS A 291 -7.76 -8.53 -5.10
C LYS A 291 -6.31 -8.13 -4.87
N ASN A 292 -5.85 -8.16 -3.61
CA ASN A 292 -4.47 -7.81 -3.28
C ASN A 292 -3.49 -8.89 -3.76
N MET A 293 -3.81 -10.17 -3.56
CA MET A 293 -2.97 -11.29 -3.97
C MET A 293 -2.87 -11.38 -5.49
N ALA A 294 -3.99 -11.26 -6.21
CA ALA A 294 -3.99 -11.23 -7.68
C ALA A 294 -3.12 -10.09 -8.22
N LEU A 295 -3.15 -8.93 -7.57
CA LEU A 295 -2.31 -7.80 -7.97
C LEU A 295 -0.83 -8.04 -7.67
N ILE A 296 -0.50 -8.65 -6.53
CA ILE A 296 0.88 -9.05 -6.19
C ILE A 296 1.40 -10.08 -7.19
N GLN A 297 0.63 -11.11 -7.48
CA GLN A 297 0.99 -12.16 -8.44
C GLN A 297 1.18 -11.59 -9.86
N ALA A 298 0.28 -10.72 -10.33
CA ALA A 298 0.44 -10.07 -11.64
C ALA A 298 1.71 -9.18 -11.68
N MET A 299 2.02 -8.47 -10.59
CA MET A 299 3.27 -7.71 -10.48
C MET A 299 4.49 -8.65 -10.50
N ASP A 300 4.46 -9.74 -9.75
CA ASP A 300 5.53 -10.73 -9.68
C ASP A 300 5.83 -11.34 -11.04
N LEU A 301 4.79 -11.70 -11.79
CA LEU A 301 4.92 -12.23 -13.15
C LEU A 301 5.55 -11.22 -14.11
N SER A 302 5.17 -9.93 -14.03
CA SER A 302 5.82 -8.89 -14.83
C SER A 302 7.28 -8.69 -14.42
N ILE A 303 7.59 -8.65 -13.13
CA ILE A 303 8.98 -8.49 -12.65
C ILE A 303 9.85 -9.68 -13.10
N LYS A 304 9.31 -10.90 -13.06
CA LYS A 304 10.01 -12.09 -13.51
C LYS A 304 10.32 -12.05 -15.02
N LYS A 305 9.42 -11.46 -15.83
CA LYS A 305 9.66 -11.24 -17.27
C LYS A 305 10.75 -10.19 -17.52
N ASP A 306 10.75 -9.10 -16.75
CA ASP A 306 11.71 -7.99 -16.93
C ASP A 306 13.10 -8.28 -16.32
N GLY A 307 13.15 -9.14 -15.29
CA GLY A 307 14.35 -9.56 -14.59
C GLY A 307 14.73 -8.66 -13.40
N ILE A 308 15.10 -9.28 -12.27
CA ILE A 308 15.49 -8.60 -11.01
C ILE A 308 16.68 -7.64 -11.17
N PRO A 309 17.73 -7.94 -11.96
CA PRO A 309 18.88 -7.04 -12.09
C PRO A 309 18.55 -5.66 -12.67
N THR A 310 17.41 -5.52 -13.36
CA THR A 310 16.96 -4.23 -13.92
C THR A 310 16.45 -3.26 -12.85
N LEU A 311 16.16 -3.75 -11.64
CA LEU A 311 15.56 -2.98 -10.57
C LEU A 311 16.60 -2.14 -9.81
N ASP A 312 16.23 -0.89 -9.55
CA ASP A 312 17.01 -0.02 -8.67
C ASP A 312 16.83 -0.41 -7.19
N HIS A 313 17.77 -0.01 -6.32
CA HIS A 313 17.71 -0.30 -4.88
C HIS A 313 16.41 0.20 -4.24
N LEU A 314 15.96 1.41 -4.59
CA LEU A 314 14.70 1.97 -4.07
C LEU A 314 13.47 1.21 -4.58
N GLU A 315 13.53 0.62 -5.77
CA GLU A 315 12.45 -0.22 -6.32
C GLU A 315 12.40 -1.56 -5.58
N LEU A 316 13.57 -2.18 -5.36
CA LEU A 316 13.71 -3.41 -4.57
C LEU A 316 13.14 -3.24 -3.16
N GLU A 317 13.51 -2.18 -2.44
CA GLU A 317 12.97 -1.92 -1.10
C GLU A 317 11.44 -1.86 -1.09
N LYS A 318 10.83 -1.15 -2.04
CA LYS A 318 9.36 -1.07 -2.11
C LYS A 318 8.75 -2.43 -2.38
N LEU A 319 9.32 -3.17 -3.32
CA LEU A 319 8.81 -4.48 -3.71
C LEU A 319 8.92 -5.46 -2.54
N CYS A 320 10.07 -5.53 -1.87
CA CYS A 320 10.27 -6.41 -0.72
C CYS A 320 9.38 -6.01 0.47
N TYR A 321 9.26 -4.71 0.77
CA TYR A 321 8.39 -4.19 1.81
C TYR A 321 6.91 -4.56 1.58
N GLU A 322 6.40 -4.42 0.35
CA GLU A 322 5.01 -4.76 0.02
C GLU A 322 4.69 -6.25 0.24
N ARG A 323 5.71 -7.12 0.19
CA ARG A 323 5.59 -8.57 0.35
C ARG A 323 5.83 -9.04 1.79
N GLY A 324 6.34 -8.18 2.67
CA GLY A 324 6.47 -8.50 4.10
C GLY A 324 7.82 -8.18 4.72
N LEU A 325 8.88 -8.07 3.91
CA LEU A 325 10.26 -7.99 4.39
C LEU A 325 10.55 -6.70 5.16
N ASN A 326 11.40 -6.80 6.19
CA ASN A 326 12.07 -5.63 6.76
C ASN A 326 13.19 -5.18 5.82
N VAL A 327 13.02 -4.02 5.21
CA VAL A 327 13.99 -3.46 4.25
C VAL A 327 14.96 -2.46 4.88
N VAL A 328 14.77 -2.14 6.15
CA VAL A 328 15.60 -1.14 6.83
C VAL A 328 16.95 -1.76 7.16
N HIS A 329 18.03 -1.14 6.66
CA HIS A 329 19.41 -1.62 6.76
C HIS A 329 19.74 -2.87 5.93
N SER A 330 18.88 -3.26 4.98
CA SER A 330 19.17 -4.37 4.08
C SER A 330 20.00 -3.91 2.87
N ASP A 331 20.98 -4.72 2.50
CA ASP A 331 21.83 -4.46 1.33
C ASP A 331 21.09 -4.79 0.03
N LYS A 332 21.52 -4.19 -1.09
CA LYS A 332 20.90 -4.44 -2.40
C LYS A 332 20.92 -5.92 -2.78
N SER A 333 22.02 -6.62 -2.53
CA SER A 333 22.17 -8.06 -2.84
C SER A 333 21.23 -8.92 -2.01
N GLU A 334 21.05 -8.60 -0.73
CA GLU A 334 20.11 -9.29 0.16
C GLU A 334 18.67 -9.12 -0.32
N LEU A 335 18.28 -7.88 -0.67
CA LEU A 335 16.94 -7.61 -1.21
C LEU A 335 16.69 -8.35 -2.54
N GLN A 336 17.71 -8.43 -3.41
CA GLN A 336 17.61 -9.17 -4.66
C GLN A 336 17.45 -10.67 -4.43
N ALA A 337 18.27 -11.26 -3.56
CA ALA A 337 18.21 -12.69 -3.23
C ALA A 337 16.86 -13.07 -2.59
N TRP A 338 16.36 -12.24 -1.68
CA TRP A 338 15.06 -12.46 -1.06
C TRP A 338 13.91 -12.33 -2.07
N LEU A 339 13.96 -11.32 -2.94
CA LEU A 339 12.93 -11.13 -3.95
C LEU A 339 12.94 -12.29 -4.96
N ASP A 340 14.11 -12.83 -5.31
CA ASP A 340 14.23 -13.99 -6.20
C ASP A 340 13.52 -15.22 -5.60
N GLN A 341 13.77 -15.51 -4.33
CA GLN A 341 13.05 -16.58 -3.60
C GLN A 341 11.53 -16.35 -3.60
N TRP A 342 11.09 -15.12 -3.35
CA TRP A 342 9.66 -14.79 -3.42
C TRP A 342 9.07 -15.02 -4.81
N LEU A 343 9.78 -14.60 -5.87
CA LEU A 343 9.32 -14.72 -7.25
C LEU A 343 9.31 -16.18 -7.73
N GLU A 344 10.26 -17.01 -7.29
CA GLU A 344 10.23 -18.46 -7.49
C GLU A 344 8.90 -19.04 -6.98
N LEU A 345 8.55 -18.72 -5.73
CA LEU A 345 7.29 -19.15 -5.11
C LEU A 345 6.07 -18.61 -5.85
N SER A 346 5.99 -17.29 -6.02
CA SER A 346 4.80 -16.63 -6.59
C SER A 346 4.55 -17.04 -8.04
N SER A 347 5.60 -17.20 -8.84
CA SER A 347 5.46 -17.57 -10.26
C SER A 347 4.96 -19.00 -10.49
N MET A 348 5.12 -19.91 -9.52
CA MET A 348 4.61 -21.27 -9.62
C MET A 348 3.13 -21.37 -9.26
N THR A 349 2.51 -20.30 -8.74
CA THR A 349 1.13 -20.31 -8.24
C THR A 349 0.11 -19.95 -9.32
N SER A 350 -1.12 -20.43 -9.15
CA SER A 350 -2.29 -20.13 -9.98
C SER A 350 -3.26 -19.17 -9.27
N ASP A 351 -4.31 -18.72 -9.95
CA ASP A 351 -5.33 -17.84 -9.37
C ASP A 351 -6.07 -18.47 -8.16
N ASP A 352 -6.07 -19.80 -8.05
CA ASP A 352 -6.67 -20.53 -6.94
C ASP A 352 -5.78 -20.57 -5.67
N ASP A 353 -4.51 -20.19 -5.80
CA ASP A 353 -3.48 -20.28 -4.77
C ASP A 353 -3.26 -18.95 -4.03
N HIS A 354 -4.15 -17.97 -4.18
CA HIS A 354 -4.04 -16.68 -3.47
C HIS A 354 -3.90 -16.83 -1.96
N SER A 355 -4.51 -17.89 -1.38
CA SER A 355 -4.32 -18.17 0.04
C SER A 355 -2.89 -18.57 0.35
N PHE A 356 -2.29 -19.45 -0.45
CA PHE A 356 -0.89 -19.85 -0.29
C PHE A 356 0.05 -18.64 -0.38
N ILE A 357 -0.13 -17.77 -1.38
CA ILE A 357 0.67 -16.53 -1.50
C ILE A 357 0.52 -15.67 -0.24
N ALA A 358 -0.71 -15.49 0.26
CA ALA A 358 -0.96 -14.66 1.43
C ALA A 358 -0.27 -15.21 2.69
N HIS A 359 -0.28 -16.52 2.92
CA HIS A 359 0.40 -17.14 4.05
C HIS A 359 1.93 -17.11 3.87
N SER A 360 2.41 -17.27 2.63
CA SER A 360 3.84 -17.20 2.31
C SER A 360 4.46 -15.85 2.67
N THR A 361 3.68 -14.76 2.67
CA THR A 361 4.14 -13.44 3.17
C THR A 361 4.61 -13.48 4.62
N ALA A 362 4.06 -14.39 5.44
CA ALA A 362 4.49 -14.59 6.81
C ALA A 362 5.55 -15.70 6.88
N LEU A 363 5.31 -16.86 6.27
CA LEU A 363 6.21 -18.02 6.39
C LEU A 363 7.64 -17.71 5.92
N LEU A 364 7.79 -17.08 4.76
CA LEU A 364 9.10 -16.75 4.21
C LEU A 364 9.81 -15.65 4.99
N VAL A 365 9.04 -14.67 5.52
CA VAL A 365 9.61 -13.57 6.31
C VAL A 365 10.04 -14.06 7.69
N ILE A 366 9.24 -14.90 8.34
CA ILE A 366 9.58 -15.47 9.66
C ILE A 366 10.83 -16.35 9.55
N GLY A 367 10.94 -17.14 8.48
CA GLY A 367 12.12 -17.95 8.21
C GLY A 367 13.33 -17.17 7.69
N HIS A 368 13.24 -15.85 7.56
CA HIS A 368 14.35 -15.02 7.11
C HIS A 368 15.23 -14.55 8.29
N PRO A 369 16.56 -14.54 8.18
CA PRO A 369 17.47 -14.12 9.26
C PRO A 369 17.17 -12.72 9.82
N SER A 370 16.66 -11.81 8.99
CA SER A 370 16.31 -10.43 9.40
C SER A 370 15.10 -10.35 10.34
N CYS A 371 14.35 -11.44 10.55
CA CYS A 371 13.13 -11.39 11.34
C CYS A 371 13.38 -11.25 12.85
N GLY A 372 14.55 -11.70 13.32
CA GLY A 372 14.82 -11.89 14.75
C GLY A 372 14.11 -13.11 15.33
N ARG A 373 14.30 -13.37 16.62
CA ARG A 373 13.73 -14.55 17.29
C ARG A 373 12.23 -14.39 17.51
N LEU A 374 11.46 -15.43 17.19
CA LEU A 374 10.00 -15.45 17.42
C LEU A 374 9.64 -15.28 18.91
N GLN A 375 10.52 -15.73 19.81
CA GLN A 375 10.32 -15.68 21.26
C GLN A 375 10.39 -14.25 21.82
N ASP A 376 11.07 -13.35 21.12
CA ASP A 376 11.23 -11.94 21.53
C ASP A 376 10.05 -11.07 21.07
N ILE A 377 9.14 -11.62 20.25
CA ILE A 377 7.96 -10.91 19.77
C ILE A 377 6.92 -10.85 20.90
N PRO A 378 6.46 -9.66 21.32
CA PRO A 378 5.46 -9.53 22.37
C PRO A 378 4.20 -10.33 22.00
N ASN A 379 3.86 -11.32 22.83
CA ASN A 379 2.70 -12.17 22.60
C ASN A 379 1.43 -11.30 22.62
N PRO A 380 0.61 -11.27 21.54
CA PRO A 380 -0.63 -10.52 21.58
C PRO A 380 -1.54 -11.14 22.64
N THR A 381 -2.11 -10.29 23.51
CA THR A 381 -3.09 -10.71 24.51
C THR A 381 -4.21 -11.47 23.81
N PRO A 382 -4.56 -12.70 24.24
CA PRO A 382 -5.58 -13.47 23.57
C PRO A 382 -6.90 -12.69 23.60
N PRO A 383 -7.63 -12.59 22.48
CA PRO A 383 -8.93 -11.95 22.47
C PRO A 383 -9.86 -12.70 23.43
N LYS A 384 -10.51 -11.97 24.34
CA LYS A 384 -11.59 -12.50 25.18
C LYS A 384 -12.55 -13.24 24.27
N LYS A 385 -12.75 -14.55 24.52
CA LYS A 385 -13.75 -15.37 23.83
C LYS A 385 -15.07 -14.59 23.85
N GLU A 386 -15.55 -14.17 22.69
CA GLU A 386 -16.91 -13.66 22.54
C GLU A 386 -17.82 -14.83 22.95
N ALA A 387 -18.33 -14.77 24.18
CA ALA A 387 -19.27 -15.74 24.67
C ALA A 387 -20.47 -15.74 23.72
N SER A 388 -20.62 -16.85 23.00
CA SER A 388 -21.83 -17.20 22.27
C SER A 388 -23.00 -17.17 23.24
N LYS A 389 -23.70 -16.03 23.32
CA LYS A 389 -25.08 -16.00 23.83
C LYS A 389 -25.93 -16.78 22.82
N LYS A 390 -26.11 -18.07 23.10
CA LYS A 390 -27.32 -18.79 22.72
C LYS A 390 -28.45 -18.19 23.56
N ALA A 391 -29.39 -17.53 22.91
CA ALA A 391 -30.77 -17.36 23.35
C ALA A 391 -31.63 -17.47 22.09
#